data_AF-A0A9E3XHJ6-F1
#
_entry.id   AF-A0A9E3XHJ6-F1
#
_cell.length_a   1.000
_cell.length_b   1.000
_cell.length_c   1.000
_cell.angle_alpha   90.00
_cell.angle_beta   90.00
_cell.angle_gamma   90.00
#
_symmetry.space_group_name_H-M   'P 1'
#
loop_
_entity.id
_entity.type
_entity.pdbx_description
1 polymer ?
#
loop_
_entity_poly.entity_id
_entity_poly.type
_entity_poly.pdbx_seq_one_letter_code
_entity_poly.pdbx_strand_id
1 'polypeptide(L)'
;STLAKAGISCDVCHLVKVPEIRRGESFSKFNLDGVRRASIADPEPNSFHESEFDHAYGFSDICSGCHDLLSPDRSRFLETTNTEWDNSPYVAMGVECQDCHMPAYRGTAAIGGPVRDNVHRHYFVGVDYPLVDFPGKAETIAAVQELLENSVTLTVSTPGSVAAGDTFSVQVRIKNDRTGHDIPSGSIFERQMWVELIVRNALSGEVYFSSGLLDGNGDLRNHHSEEVVNGIVAEDSALALFNGIPRDDSGQETLFFWEAKSVQRNTIEAFKSAIIRYPLTAPGQPADLEAAVRLRFRSFPPYVFRAIGQEALLPELRIFDMASALQTITVN
;
A
#
# COMPACT_ATOMS: atom_id res chain seq x y z
N SER A 1 18.29 -4.41 18.69
CA SER A 1 18.59 -5.37 19.77
C SER A 1 18.76 -6.77 19.18
N THR A 2 19.26 -7.76 19.94
CA THR A 2 19.30 -9.17 19.50
C THR A 2 17.90 -9.70 19.17
N LEU A 3 16.86 -9.19 19.85
CA LEU A 3 15.46 -9.49 19.58
C LEU A 3 14.99 -8.96 18.22
N ALA A 4 15.35 -7.72 17.85
CA ALA A 4 15.03 -7.16 16.53
C ALA A 4 15.71 -7.93 15.38
N LYS A 5 16.88 -8.55 15.63
CA LYS A 5 17.56 -9.42 14.67
C LYS A 5 16.93 -10.80 14.54
N ALA A 6 16.15 -11.23 15.53
CA ALA A 6 15.45 -12.52 15.52
C ALA A 6 14.11 -12.48 14.76
N GLY A 7 13.70 -11.30 14.27
CA GLY A 7 12.44 -11.09 13.57
C GLY A 7 11.22 -11.27 14.48
N ILE A 8 10.04 -11.30 13.87
CA ILE A 8 8.79 -11.64 14.55
C ILE A 8 8.70 -13.17 14.59
N SER A 9 8.84 -13.76 15.78
CA SER A 9 8.70 -15.20 15.98
C SER A 9 7.27 -15.57 16.39
N CYS A 10 6.94 -16.87 16.35
CA CYS A 10 5.64 -17.37 16.81
C CYS A 10 5.30 -16.89 18.23
N ASP A 11 6.29 -16.83 19.12
CA ASP A 11 6.11 -16.45 20.52
C ASP A 11 5.68 -14.98 20.69
N VAL A 12 6.03 -14.08 19.74
CA VAL A 12 5.62 -12.68 19.79
C VAL A 12 4.11 -12.54 19.76
N CYS A 13 3.43 -13.34 18.93
CA CYS A 13 1.98 -13.33 18.83
C CYS A 13 1.37 -14.33 19.81
N HIS A 14 1.82 -15.59 19.80
CA HIS A 14 1.19 -16.69 20.55
C HIS A 14 1.40 -16.66 22.07
N LEU A 15 2.22 -15.75 22.59
CA LEU A 15 2.34 -15.50 24.02
C LEU A 15 1.80 -14.13 24.43
N VAL A 16 1.36 -13.26 23.51
CA VAL A 16 0.90 -11.92 23.87
C VAL A 16 -0.38 -11.99 24.70
N LYS A 17 -0.54 -11.09 25.66
CA LYS A 17 -1.82 -10.91 26.34
C LYS A 17 -2.69 -9.95 25.54
N VAL A 18 -3.48 -10.49 24.61
CA VAL A 18 -4.31 -9.70 23.69
C VAL A 18 -5.15 -8.63 24.40
N PRO A 19 -5.85 -8.92 25.51
CA PRO A 19 -6.64 -7.91 26.22
C PRO A 19 -5.83 -6.77 26.86
N GLU A 20 -4.51 -6.93 26.99
CA GLU A 20 -3.60 -5.90 27.51
C GLU A 20 -2.87 -5.12 26.39
N ILE A 21 -3.15 -5.41 25.11
CA ILE A 21 -2.56 -4.68 23.99
C ILE A 21 -3.08 -3.24 24.01
N ARG A 22 -2.13 -2.32 23.86
CA ARG A 22 -2.42 -0.90 23.67
C ARG A 22 -2.01 -0.51 22.26
N ARG A 23 -2.96 0.09 21.56
CA ARG A 23 -2.81 0.57 20.19
C ARG A 23 -1.54 1.41 20.03
N GLY A 24 -0.69 1.01 19.08
CA GLY A 24 0.58 1.64 18.75
C GLY A 24 1.63 1.73 19.85
N GLU A 25 1.47 1.00 20.95
CA GLU A 25 2.47 0.92 22.02
C GLU A 25 3.40 -0.30 21.91
N SER A 26 3.32 -1.07 20.82
CA SER A 26 3.92 -2.40 20.70
C SER A 26 3.46 -3.38 21.79
N PHE A 27 3.87 -4.64 21.70
CA PHE A 27 3.55 -5.64 22.73
C PHE A 27 4.47 -5.48 23.94
N SER A 28 3.87 -5.31 25.12
CA SER A 28 4.60 -5.15 26.39
C SER A 28 4.26 -6.21 27.44
N LYS A 29 3.26 -7.06 27.17
CA LYS A 29 2.70 -8.03 28.11
C LYS A 29 2.55 -9.40 27.46
N PHE A 30 3.16 -10.39 28.10
CA PHE A 30 3.21 -11.77 27.60
C PHE A 30 2.83 -12.75 28.71
N ASN A 31 2.28 -13.90 28.32
CA ASN A 31 2.13 -15.09 29.13
C ASN A 31 3.45 -15.85 29.15
N LEU A 32 4.04 -16.03 30.33
CA LEU A 32 5.35 -16.68 30.52
C LEU A 32 5.21 -18.09 31.11
N ASP A 33 4.03 -18.68 30.99
CA ASP A 33 3.70 -20.05 31.44
C ASP A 33 4.14 -21.14 30.46
N GLY A 34 4.65 -20.75 29.28
CA GLY A 34 5.05 -21.67 28.23
C GLY A 34 3.90 -22.19 27.36
N VAL A 35 2.67 -21.75 27.62
CA VAL A 35 1.46 -22.15 26.88
C VAL A 35 1.25 -21.20 25.69
N ARG A 36 1.17 -21.75 24.47
CA ARG A 36 0.89 -20.96 23.25
C ARG A 36 -0.61 -20.88 23.03
N ARG A 37 -1.12 -19.68 22.74
CA ARG A 37 -2.56 -19.42 22.57
C ARG A 37 -2.89 -19.04 21.14
N ALA A 38 -4.05 -19.47 20.66
CA ALA A 38 -4.54 -19.18 19.31
C ALA A 38 -6.06 -19.34 19.22
N SER A 39 -6.63 -18.97 18.06
CA SER A 39 -8.07 -19.08 17.76
C SER A 39 -8.55 -20.47 17.34
N ILE A 40 -7.66 -21.47 17.25
CA ILE A 40 -8.03 -22.86 16.92
C ILE A 40 -8.52 -23.55 18.19
N ALA A 41 -9.79 -23.97 18.18
CA ALA A 41 -10.38 -24.75 19.26
C ALA A 41 -9.81 -26.18 19.34
N ASP A 42 -9.90 -26.78 20.53
CA ASP A 42 -9.50 -28.16 20.82
C ASP A 42 -8.06 -28.49 20.35
N PRO A 43 -7.04 -27.83 20.93
CA PRO A 43 -5.66 -28.14 20.61
C PRO A 43 -5.31 -29.57 21.05
N GLU A 44 -4.70 -30.33 20.14
CA GLU A 44 -4.23 -31.68 20.42
C GLU A 44 -2.90 -31.63 21.22
N PRO A 45 -2.75 -32.44 22.29
CA PRO A 45 -1.49 -32.54 23.02
C PRO A 45 -0.32 -32.96 22.12
N ASN A 46 0.86 -32.39 22.38
CA ASN A 46 2.09 -32.69 21.64
C ASN A 46 3.32 -32.57 22.56
N SER A 47 4.50 -32.94 22.05
CA SER A 47 5.75 -32.95 22.83
C SER A 47 6.57 -31.66 22.78
N PHE A 48 6.10 -30.62 22.08
CA PHE A 48 6.84 -29.36 21.89
C PHE A 48 6.45 -28.30 22.92
N HIS A 49 5.16 -28.03 23.06
CA HIS A 49 4.61 -27.10 24.05
C HIS A 49 3.12 -27.36 24.30
N GLU A 50 2.63 -26.89 25.43
CA GLU A 50 1.19 -26.81 25.69
C GLU A 50 0.54 -25.74 24.81
N SER A 51 -0.71 -25.99 24.44
CA SER A 51 -1.50 -25.12 23.56
C SER A 51 -2.89 -24.93 24.16
N GLU A 52 -3.41 -23.71 24.10
CA GLU A 52 -4.72 -23.35 24.66
C GLU A 52 -5.51 -22.53 23.64
N PHE A 53 -6.83 -22.76 23.56
CA PHE A 53 -7.72 -21.92 22.78
C PHE A 53 -7.95 -20.59 23.50
N ASP A 54 -7.80 -19.48 22.76
CA ASP A 54 -8.18 -18.16 23.22
C ASP A 54 -8.83 -17.39 22.06
N HIS A 55 -10.13 -17.12 22.21
CA HIS A 55 -10.92 -16.38 21.23
C HIS A 55 -10.36 -15.00 20.89
N ALA A 56 -9.63 -14.34 21.80
CA ALA A 56 -9.08 -13.00 21.56
C ALA A 56 -8.09 -12.98 20.37
N TYR A 57 -7.48 -14.12 20.06
CA TYR A 57 -6.55 -14.28 18.94
C TYR A 57 -7.23 -14.29 17.57
N GLY A 58 -8.57 -14.34 17.54
CA GLY A 58 -9.37 -14.26 16.33
C GLY A 58 -9.70 -12.84 15.88
N PHE A 59 -9.35 -11.80 16.65
CA PHE A 59 -9.73 -10.41 16.39
C PHE A 59 -8.55 -9.53 15.98
N SER A 60 -8.83 -8.45 15.25
CA SER A 60 -7.81 -7.51 14.75
C SER A 60 -7.07 -6.76 15.84
N ASP A 61 -7.57 -6.74 17.08
CA ASP A 61 -6.91 -6.13 18.25
C ASP A 61 -5.46 -6.60 18.42
N ILE A 62 -5.15 -7.86 18.06
CA ILE A 62 -3.78 -8.37 18.11
C ILE A 62 -2.83 -7.59 17.20
N CYS A 63 -3.31 -7.07 16.07
CA CYS A 63 -2.53 -6.28 15.12
C CYS A 63 -2.32 -4.84 15.60
N SER A 64 -3.24 -4.31 16.41
CA SER A 64 -3.31 -2.90 16.81
C SER A 64 -2.08 -2.39 17.57
N GLY A 65 -1.35 -3.29 18.24
CA GLY A 65 -0.13 -2.94 18.96
C GLY A 65 0.97 -2.38 18.05
N CYS A 66 0.99 -2.80 16.77
CA CYS A 66 2.01 -2.43 15.79
C CYS A 66 1.46 -1.74 14.54
N HIS A 67 0.23 -2.07 14.11
CA HIS A 67 -0.39 -1.51 12.90
C HIS A 67 -1.16 -0.20 13.12
N ASP A 68 -1.01 0.37 14.30
CA ASP A 68 -0.95 1.82 14.48
C ASP A 68 0.43 2.13 15.06
N LEU A 69 1.02 3.28 14.74
CA LEU A 69 2.36 3.62 15.20
C LEU A 69 2.34 4.99 15.87
N LEU A 70 2.72 5.04 17.14
CA LEU A 70 2.94 6.30 17.83
C LEU A 70 4.29 6.93 17.44
N SER A 71 4.34 8.26 17.43
CA SER A 71 5.60 9.01 17.36
C SER A 71 6.53 8.63 18.51
N PRO A 72 7.86 8.87 18.39
CA PRO A 72 8.80 8.57 19.47
C PRO A 72 8.46 9.26 20.81
N ASP A 73 7.93 10.49 20.75
CA ASP A 73 7.43 11.23 21.91
C ASP A 73 6.02 10.82 22.37
N ARG A 74 5.40 9.88 21.65
CA ARG A 74 4.07 9.29 21.91
C ARG A 74 2.91 10.29 21.94
N SER A 75 3.08 11.45 21.33
CA SER A 75 2.06 12.49 21.33
C SER A 75 1.05 12.37 20.18
N ARG A 76 1.31 11.53 19.18
CA ARG A 76 0.46 11.39 17.98
C ARG A 76 0.71 10.06 17.27
N PHE A 77 -0.26 9.64 16.45
CA PHE A 77 -0.10 8.51 15.54
C PHE A 77 0.51 8.97 14.21
N LEU A 78 1.58 8.29 13.80
CA LEU A 78 2.22 8.43 12.50
C LEU A 78 1.58 7.47 11.49
N GLU A 79 1.31 6.24 11.91
CA GLU A 79 0.57 5.23 11.14
C GLU A 79 -0.72 4.88 11.87
N THR A 80 -1.80 4.66 11.13
CA THR A 80 -3.16 4.50 11.68
C THR A 80 -3.95 3.39 10.99
N THR A 81 -3.30 2.35 10.46
CA THR A 81 -3.97 1.30 9.66
C THR A 81 -5.07 0.59 10.44
N ASN A 82 -4.85 0.28 11.72
CA ASN A 82 -5.87 -0.34 12.55
C ASN A 82 -7.01 0.64 12.86
N THR A 83 -6.69 1.91 13.13
CA THR A 83 -7.73 2.95 13.29
C THR A 83 -8.53 3.22 12.00
N GLU A 84 -7.91 3.12 10.84
CA GLU A 84 -8.59 3.23 9.54
C GLU A 84 -9.55 2.05 9.35
N TRP A 85 -9.10 0.83 9.68
CA TRP A 85 -9.95 -0.37 9.70
C TRP A 85 -11.13 -0.25 10.66
N ASP A 86 -10.89 0.22 11.89
CA ASP A 86 -11.92 0.45 12.90
C ASP A 86 -13.06 1.34 12.40
N ASN A 87 -12.72 2.34 11.58
CA ASN A 87 -13.66 3.32 11.04
C ASN A 87 -14.36 2.84 9.77
N SER A 88 -14.03 1.63 9.30
CA SER A 88 -14.61 1.06 8.09
C SER A 88 -15.87 0.23 8.37
N PRO A 89 -16.72 0.01 7.36
CA PRO A 89 -17.80 -0.95 7.41
C PRO A 89 -17.39 -2.39 7.78
N TYR A 90 -16.13 -2.78 7.60
CA TYR A 90 -15.68 -4.16 7.85
C TYR A 90 -15.79 -4.57 9.32
N VAL A 91 -15.65 -3.65 10.27
CA VAL A 91 -15.91 -3.94 11.70
C VAL A 91 -17.34 -4.41 11.91
N ALA A 92 -18.33 -3.70 11.35
CA ALA A 92 -19.73 -4.07 11.48
C ALA A 92 -20.07 -5.36 10.71
N MET A 93 -19.28 -5.71 9.70
CA MET A 93 -19.40 -6.96 8.94
C MET A 93 -18.65 -8.14 9.59
N GLY A 94 -17.88 -7.90 10.65
CA GLY A 94 -17.04 -8.91 11.29
C GLY A 94 -15.90 -9.41 10.40
N VAL A 95 -15.39 -8.56 9.51
CA VAL A 95 -14.23 -8.86 8.67
C VAL A 95 -12.98 -8.32 9.36
N GLU A 96 -12.13 -9.24 9.79
CA GLU A 96 -10.92 -8.98 10.54
C GLU A 96 -9.68 -8.92 9.64
N CYS A 97 -8.59 -8.36 10.16
CA CYS A 97 -7.29 -8.29 9.48
C CYS A 97 -6.84 -9.68 8.99
N GLN A 98 -7.07 -10.70 9.82
CA GLN A 98 -6.70 -12.09 9.57
C GLN A 98 -7.44 -12.70 8.38
N ASP A 99 -8.67 -12.26 8.07
CA ASP A 99 -9.46 -12.83 6.98
C ASP A 99 -8.79 -12.58 5.62
N CYS A 100 -8.12 -11.42 5.47
CA CYS A 100 -7.41 -11.05 4.25
C CYS A 100 -5.90 -11.29 4.32
N HIS A 101 -5.25 -10.95 5.45
CA HIS A 101 -3.78 -11.02 5.58
C HIS A 101 -3.27 -12.34 6.15
N MET A 102 -4.16 -13.19 6.68
CA MET A 102 -3.85 -14.55 7.11
C MET A 102 -4.86 -15.55 6.53
N PRO A 103 -5.04 -15.61 5.20
CA PRO A 103 -6.14 -16.34 4.58
C PRO A 103 -6.12 -17.82 4.98
N ALA A 104 -7.31 -18.35 5.27
CA ALA A 104 -7.48 -19.73 5.68
C ALA A 104 -7.11 -20.71 4.55
N TYR A 105 -6.56 -21.85 4.93
CA TYR A 105 -6.30 -22.98 4.05
C TYR A 105 -6.55 -24.31 4.77
N ARG A 106 -6.84 -25.34 3.98
CA ARG A 106 -6.93 -26.70 4.48
C ARG A 106 -5.54 -27.31 4.67
N GLY A 107 -5.22 -27.73 5.88
CA GLY A 107 -3.94 -28.34 6.18
C GLY A 107 -3.75 -28.64 7.67
N THR A 108 -2.50 -28.80 8.07
CA THR A 108 -2.11 -29.06 9.46
C THR A 108 -1.41 -27.82 10.03
N ALA A 109 -1.81 -27.38 11.23
CA ALA A 109 -1.17 -26.25 11.92
C ALA A 109 0.24 -26.57 12.44
N ALA A 110 0.53 -27.85 12.69
CA ALA A 110 1.83 -28.36 13.11
C ALA A 110 2.06 -29.77 12.56
N ILE A 111 3.33 -30.19 12.49
CA ILE A 111 3.71 -31.54 12.06
C ILE A 111 3.04 -32.56 12.99
N GLY A 112 2.32 -33.53 12.40
CA GLY A 112 1.60 -34.56 13.14
C GLY A 112 0.24 -34.13 13.72
N GLY A 113 -0.15 -32.87 13.57
CA GLY A 113 -1.49 -32.40 13.94
C GLY A 113 -2.57 -32.86 12.96
N PRO A 114 -3.85 -32.81 13.34
CA PRO A 114 -4.95 -33.18 12.46
C PRO A 114 -5.12 -32.15 11.33
N VAL A 115 -5.66 -32.62 10.21
CA VAL A 115 -6.05 -31.75 9.09
C VAL A 115 -7.28 -30.95 9.49
N ARG A 116 -7.22 -29.64 9.31
CA ARG A 116 -8.29 -28.67 9.56
C ARG A 116 -8.52 -27.84 8.31
N ASP A 117 -9.74 -27.33 8.12
CA ASP A 117 -10.09 -26.46 6.99
C ASP A 117 -9.83 -24.96 7.27
N ASN A 118 -9.49 -24.61 8.52
CA ASN A 118 -9.35 -23.24 9.01
C ASN A 118 -7.94 -22.95 9.58
N VAL A 119 -6.89 -23.46 8.93
CA VAL A 119 -5.52 -23.09 9.30
C VAL A 119 -5.16 -21.79 8.60
N HIS A 120 -4.51 -20.86 9.29
CA HIS A 120 -4.22 -19.53 8.74
C HIS A 120 -2.79 -19.42 8.22
N ARG A 121 -2.60 -18.81 7.04
CA ARG A 121 -1.28 -18.53 6.48
C ARG A 121 -0.57 -17.43 7.28
N HIS A 122 0.72 -17.60 7.54
CA HIS A 122 1.55 -16.63 8.27
C HIS A 122 2.59 -15.98 7.34
N TYR A 123 2.24 -15.76 6.07
CA TYR A 123 3.12 -15.08 5.12
C TYR A 123 3.03 -13.55 5.24
N PHE A 124 1.92 -13.02 5.77
CA PHE A 124 1.68 -11.59 6.02
C PHE A 124 2.13 -10.70 4.85
N VAL A 125 1.69 -11.05 3.64
CA VAL A 125 2.06 -10.32 2.43
C VAL A 125 1.53 -8.90 2.56
N GLY A 126 2.45 -7.93 2.52
CA GLY A 126 2.17 -6.51 2.43
C GLY A 126 2.64 -5.96 1.08
N VAL A 127 3.21 -4.76 1.08
CA VAL A 127 3.70 -4.08 -0.13
C VAL A 127 5.23 -4.04 -0.24
N ASP A 128 5.93 -4.58 0.75
CA ASP A 128 7.39 -4.65 0.76
C ASP A 128 7.89 -6.01 0.28
N TYR A 129 9.09 -6.01 -0.29
CA TYR A 129 9.79 -7.19 -0.75
C TYR A 129 11.30 -7.01 -0.54
N PRO A 130 12.08 -8.10 -0.47
CA PRO A 130 13.52 -8.00 -0.30
C PRO A 130 14.18 -7.30 -1.49
N LEU A 131 14.95 -6.25 -1.22
CA LEU A 131 15.76 -5.58 -2.26
C LEU A 131 17.08 -6.31 -2.52
N VAL A 132 17.56 -7.10 -1.57
CA VAL A 132 18.76 -7.95 -1.70
C VAL A 132 18.38 -9.39 -1.99
N ASP A 133 19.37 -10.23 -2.33
CA ASP A 133 19.16 -11.68 -2.46
C ASP A 133 18.65 -12.26 -1.14
N PHE A 134 17.43 -12.78 -1.17
CA PHE A 134 16.75 -13.35 -0.02
C PHE A 134 15.88 -14.55 -0.45
N PRO A 135 15.84 -15.64 0.33
CA PRO A 135 14.99 -16.79 0.01
C PRO A 135 13.53 -16.38 -0.16
N GLY A 136 12.90 -16.76 -1.27
CA GLY A 136 11.49 -16.44 -1.54
C GLY A 136 11.25 -15.07 -2.16
N LYS A 137 12.29 -14.29 -2.52
CA LYS A 137 12.13 -12.92 -3.08
C LYS A 137 11.18 -12.89 -4.28
N ALA A 138 11.31 -13.81 -5.22
CA ALA A 138 10.48 -13.84 -6.43
C ALA A 138 9.01 -14.14 -6.09
N GLU A 139 8.79 -15.07 -5.17
CA GLU A 139 7.47 -15.46 -4.67
C GLU A 139 6.81 -14.31 -3.89
N THR A 140 7.57 -13.58 -3.06
CA THR A 140 7.08 -12.39 -2.36
C THR A 140 6.69 -11.30 -3.36
N ILE A 141 7.51 -11.02 -4.38
CA ILE A 141 7.19 -10.02 -5.41
C ILE A 141 5.90 -10.41 -6.17
N ALA A 142 5.74 -11.68 -6.51
CA ALA A 142 4.52 -12.16 -7.18
C ALA A 142 3.28 -12.00 -6.28
N ALA A 143 3.40 -12.32 -4.98
CA ALA A 143 2.31 -12.16 -4.02
C ALA A 143 1.96 -10.68 -3.78
N VAL A 144 2.95 -9.78 -3.78
CA VAL A 144 2.74 -8.32 -3.70
C VAL A 144 1.97 -7.82 -4.93
N GLN A 145 2.35 -8.28 -6.14
CA GLN A 145 1.63 -7.94 -7.37
C GLN A 145 0.17 -8.41 -7.30
N GLU A 146 -0.09 -9.65 -6.90
CA GLU A 146 -1.45 -10.20 -6.76
C GLU A 146 -2.28 -9.42 -5.72
N LEU A 147 -1.67 -9.08 -4.57
CA LEU A 147 -2.32 -8.27 -3.53
C LEU A 147 -2.75 -6.90 -4.08
N LEU A 148 -1.83 -6.20 -4.75
CA LEU A 148 -2.04 -4.85 -5.28
C LEU A 148 -3.11 -4.83 -6.40
N GLU A 149 -3.10 -5.82 -7.30
CA GLU A 149 -4.13 -5.99 -8.34
C GLU A 149 -5.54 -6.20 -7.79
N ASN A 150 -5.64 -6.78 -6.59
CA ASN A 150 -6.90 -7.10 -5.94
C ASN A 150 -7.32 -6.09 -4.87
N SER A 151 -6.66 -4.93 -4.77
CA SER A 151 -6.91 -3.95 -3.70
C SER A 151 -7.99 -2.90 -4.05
N VAL A 152 -8.13 -2.52 -5.32
CA VAL A 152 -9.00 -1.42 -5.73
C VAL A 152 -9.67 -1.67 -7.07
N THR A 153 -10.72 -0.91 -7.35
CA THR A 153 -11.36 -0.89 -8.68
C THR A 153 -11.03 0.42 -9.39
N LEU A 154 -10.42 0.33 -10.57
CA LEU A 154 -10.15 1.46 -11.49
C LEU A 154 -11.27 1.55 -12.54
N THR A 155 -11.76 2.76 -12.81
CA THR A 155 -12.68 3.03 -13.92
C THR A 155 -12.28 4.30 -14.63
N VAL A 156 -12.22 4.27 -15.96
CA VAL A 156 -11.88 5.42 -16.80
C VAL A 156 -13.08 5.79 -17.65
N SER A 157 -13.39 7.08 -17.70
CA SER A 157 -14.47 7.64 -18.51
C SER A 157 -13.90 8.75 -19.41
N THR A 158 -14.23 8.67 -20.69
CA THR A 158 -13.88 9.66 -21.72
C THR A 158 -15.13 9.92 -22.57
N PRO A 159 -15.24 11.07 -23.27
CA PRO A 159 -16.21 11.13 -24.35
C PRO A 159 -15.79 10.12 -25.43
N GLY A 160 -16.75 9.40 -26.03
CA GLY A 160 -16.47 8.54 -27.18
C GLY A 160 -16.06 9.33 -28.42
N SER A 161 -16.53 10.58 -28.53
CA SER A 161 -16.13 11.52 -29.57
C SER A 161 -16.12 12.97 -29.08
N VAL A 162 -15.26 13.80 -29.65
CA VAL A 162 -15.14 15.25 -29.39
C VAL A 162 -14.91 15.98 -30.72
N ALA A 163 -15.37 17.22 -30.87
CA ALA A 163 -15.05 18.01 -32.06
C ALA A 163 -13.61 18.54 -32.00
N ALA A 164 -12.99 18.71 -33.16
CA ALA A 164 -11.64 19.28 -33.26
C ALA A 164 -11.56 20.65 -32.57
N GLY A 165 -10.55 20.82 -31.71
CA GLY A 165 -10.32 22.04 -30.92
C GLY A 165 -11.21 22.22 -29.68
N ASP A 166 -12.24 21.39 -29.47
CA ASP A 166 -13.08 21.46 -28.26
C ASP A 166 -12.37 20.87 -27.04
N THR A 167 -12.84 21.24 -25.83
CA THR A 167 -12.32 20.67 -24.59
C THR A 167 -13.03 19.36 -24.23
N PHE A 168 -12.27 18.41 -23.68
CA PHE A 168 -12.79 17.18 -23.10
C PHE A 168 -12.05 16.83 -21.81
N SER A 169 -12.50 15.77 -21.13
CA SER A 169 -11.78 15.26 -19.97
C SER A 169 -11.64 13.75 -20.00
N VAL A 170 -10.45 13.28 -19.63
CA VAL A 170 -10.25 11.90 -19.18
C VAL A 170 -10.47 11.89 -17.68
N GLN A 171 -11.53 11.20 -17.23
CA GLN A 171 -11.84 11.05 -15.82
C GLN A 171 -11.41 9.67 -15.35
N VAL A 172 -10.56 9.64 -14.33
CA VAL A 172 -10.10 8.41 -13.67
C VAL A 172 -10.74 8.33 -12.29
N ARG A 173 -11.49 7.26 -12.04
CA ARG A 173 -12.04 6.94 -10.72
C ARG A 173 -11.29 5.75 -10.14
N ILE A 174 -10.79 5.91 -8.93
CA ILE A 174 -10.21 4.81 -8.14
C ILE A 174 -11.12 4.61 -6.94
N LYS A 175 -11.67 3.40 -6.78
CA LYS A 175 -12.53 3.03 -5.66
C LYS A 175 -11.79 2.05 -4.77
N ASN A 176 -11.62 2.42 -3.50
CA ASN A 176 -11.10 1.53 -2.48
C ASN A 176 -12.26 0.67 -1.97
N ASP A 177 -12.58 -0.44 -2.62
CA ASP A 177 -13.72 -1.29 -2.26
C ASP A 177 -13.37 -2.73 -1.89
N ARG A 178 -12.07 -3.02 -1.75
CA ARG A 178 -11.58 -4.34 -1.39
C ARG A 178 -10.61 -4.33 -0.21
N THR A 179 -10.34 -3.16 0.36
CA THR A 179 -9.55 -3.05 1.59
C THR A 179 -10.40 -2.48 2.71
N GLY A 180 -10.12 -2.92 3.93
CA GLY A 180 -10.77 -2.44 5.14
C GLY A 180 -10.17 -1.12 5.68
N HIS A 181 -9.04 -0.67 5.16
CA HIS A 181 -8.31 0.51 5.63
C HIS A 181 -8.10 1.49 4.46
N ASP A 182 -7.37 2.57 4.68
CA ASP A 182 -7.04 3.50 3.60
C ASP A 182 -6.11 2.85 2.55
N ILE A 183 -6.05 3.40 1.34
CA ILE A 183 -5.03 2.99 0.37
C ILE A 183 -4.30 4.20 -0.25
N PRO A 184 -2.95 4.23 -0.19
CA PRO A 184 -2.09 3.38 0.65
C PRO A 184 -2.34 3.61 2.15
N SER A 185 -1.95 2.67 3.01
CA SER A 185 -1.96 2.77 4.48
C SER A 185 -0.58 2.41 5.06
N GLY A 186 -0.43 2.50 6.38
CA GLY A 186 0.81 2.23 7.12
C GLY A 186 1.80 3.38 6.97
N SER A 187 3.04 3.06 6.63
CA SER A 187 4.13 4.02 6.37
C SER A 187 3.91 4.77 5.04
N ILE A 188 2.84 5.55 4.95
CA ILE A 188 2.37 6.23 3.73
C ILE A 188 3.35 7.29 3.18
N PHE A 189 4.40 7.62 3.93
CA PHE A 189 5.37 8.67 3.62
C PHE A 189 6.29 8.28 2.48
N GLU A 190 6.75 7.04 2.47
CA GLU A 190 7.56 6.44 1.41
C GLU A 190 6.72 5.79 0.30
N ARG A 191 5.45 5.48 0.56
CA ARG A 191 4.60 4.81 -0.44
C ARG A 191 4.18 5.81 -1.51
N GLN A 192 4.31 5.41 -2.76
CA GLN A 192 3.81 6.20 -3.88
C GLN A 192 2.84 5.35 -4.68
N MET A 193 1.56 5.71 -4.60
CA MET A 193 0.52 5.23 -5.50
C MET A 193 0.12 6.38 -6.42
N TRP A 194 0.15 6.23 -7.73
CA TRP A 194 -0.15 7.34 -8.63
C TRP A 194 -0.86 6.89 -9.91
N VAL A 195 -1.53 7.83 -10.56
CA VAL A 195 -2.10 7.62 -11.89
C VAL A 195 -1.07 8.02 -12.94
N GLU A 196 -0.76 7.09 -13.83
CA GLU A 196 -0.09 7.39 -15.09
C GLU A 196 -1.15 7.47 -16.20
N LEU A 197 -1.14 8.57 -16.95
CA LEU A 197 -1.99 8.77 -18.12
C LEU A 197 -1.11 9.13 -19.31
N ILE A 198 -1.24 8.40 -20.41
CA ILE A 198 -0.64 8.74 -21.70
C ILE A 198 -1.76 8.80 -22.73
N VAL A 199 -2.00 9.98 -23.28
CA VAL A 199 -2.88 10.18 -24.44
C VAL A 199 -2.01 10.32 -25.68
N ARG A 200 -2.23 9.47 -26.69
CA ARG A 200 -1.47 9.48 -27.94
C ARG A 200 -2.39 9.40 -29.15
N ASN A 201 -1.90 9.85 -30.29
CA ASN A 201 -2.53 9.56 -31.57
C ASN A 201 -2.45 8.06 -31.86
N ALA A 202 -3.58 7.43 -32.14
CA ALA A 202 -3.69 5.99 -32.34
C ALA A 202 -2.90 5.48 -33.57
N LEU A 203 -2.76 6.32 -34.60
CA LEU A 203 -2.08 5.96 -35.85
C LEU A 203 -0.58 6.26 -35.80
N SER A 204 -0.19 7.49 -35.41
CA SER A 204 1.21 7.91 -35.42
C SER A 204 1.98 7.50 -34.16
N GLY A 205 1.28 7.21 -33.06
CA GLY A 205 1.87 6.98 -31.74
C GLY A 205 2.39 8.25 -31.06
N GLU A 206 2.22 9.42 -31.67
CA GLU A 206 2.64 10.70 -31.11
C GLU A 206 1.90 10.98 -29.79
N VAL A 207 2.65 11.30 -28.73
CA VAL A 207 2.08 11.62 -27.42
C VAL A 207 1.50 13.02 -27.44
N TYR A 208 0.19 13.10 -27.19
CA TYR A 208 -0.58 14.34 -27.08
C TYR A 208 -0.55 14.92 -25.67
N PHE A 209 -0.65 14.05 -24.66
CA PHE A 209 -0.62 14.43 -23.25
C PHE A 209 -0.03 13.29 -22.42
N SER A 210 0.70 13.63 -21.36
CA SER A 210 1.17 12.65 -20.39
C SER A 210 1.24 13.21 -18.98
N SER A 211 0.91 12.38 -17.99
CA SER A 211 1.11 12.65 -16.56
C SER A 211 1.45 11.35 -15.83
N GLY A 212 2.08 11.44 -14.67
CA GLY A 212 2.57 10.31 -13.88
C GLY A 212 3.87 9.71 -14.40
N LEU A 213 4.65 10.48 -15.16
CA LEU A 213 5.93 10.02 -15.72
C LEU A 213 7.09 10.25 -14.76
N LEU A 214 8.15 9.46 -14.98
CA LEU A 214 9.40 9.56 -14.23
C LEU A 214 10.42 10.46 -14.95
N ASP A 215 11.35 11.00 -14.18
CA ASP A 215 12.57 11.66 -14.66
C ASP A 215 13.69 10.63 -14.96
N GLY A 216 14.86 11.10 -15.39
CA GLY A 216 16.01 10.23 -15.68
C GLY A 216 16.58 9.48 -14.47
N ASN A 217 16.28 9.93 -13.25
CA ASN A 217 16.66 9.30 -11.99
C ASN A 217 15.58 8.35 -11.44
N GLY A 218 14.47 8.20 -12.15
CA GLY A 218 13.34 7.36 -11.78
C GLY A 218 12.39 8.02 -10.79
N ASP A 219 12.52 9.30 -10.46
CA ASP A 219 11.58 10.00 -9.58
C ASP A 219 10.36 10.51 -10.34
N LEU A 220 9.22 10.61 -9.64
CA LEU A 220 8.07 11.32 -10.21
C LEU A 220 8.46 12.79 -10.40
N ARG A 221 7.99 13.41 -11.48
CA ARG A 221 8.32 14.81 -11.83
C ARG A 221 7.58 15.81 -10.94
N ASN A 222 7.88 15.79 -9.64
CA ASN A 222 7.41 16.72 -8.63
C ASN A 222 8.62 17.45 -7.99
N HIS A 223 8.39 18.14 -6.86
CA HIS A 223 9.45 18.86 -6.14
C HIS A 223 10.57 17.98 -5.56
N HIS A 224 10.42 16.65 -5.52
CA HIS A 224 11.48 15.72 -5.11
C HIS A 224 12.41 15.31 -6.26
N SER A 225 12.03 15.58 -7.52
CA SER A 225 12.86 15.32 -8.68
C SER A 225 13.97 16.37 -8.79
N GLU A 226 15.22 15.92 -8.77
CA GLU A 226 16.39 16.78 -8.98
C GLU A 226 16.40 17.40 -10.38
N GLU A 227 15.92 16.66 -11.39
CA GLU A 227 15.81 17.16 -12.76
C GLU A 227 14.77 18.28 -12.88
N VAL A 228 13.64 18.18 -12.15
CA VAL A 228 12.64 19.26 -12.07
C VAL A 228 13.22 20.49 -11.37
N VAL A 229 13.86 20.30 -10.20
CA VAL A 229 14.46 21.40 -9.42
C VAL A 229 15.53 22.15 -10.23
N ASN A 230 16.30 21.43 -11.06
CA ASN A 230 17.33 22.01 -11.91
C ASN A 230 16.81 22.50 -13.28
N GLY A 231 15.51 22.39 -13.55
CA GLY A 231 14.89 22.84 -14.81
C GLY A 231 15.27 22.01 -16.04
N ILE A 232 15.73 20.77 -15.85
CA ILE A 232 16.07 19.82 -16.92
C ILE A 232 14.79 19.25 -17.55
N VAL A 233 13.81 18.90 -16.71
CA VAL A 233 12.47 18.48 -17.13
C VAL A 233 11.42 19.36 -16.46
N ALA A 234 10.25 19.50 -17.10
CA ALA A 234 9.15 20.25 -16.51
C ALA A 234 8.48 19.47 -15.37
N GLU A 235 8.02 20.20 -14.35
CA GLU A 235 7.17 19.64 -13.28
C GLU A 235 5.83 19.16 -13.87
N ASP A 236 5.39 17.99 -13.42
CA ASP A 236 4.10 17.42 -13.78
C ASP A 236 3.00 18.00 -12.87
N SER A 237 2.47 19.15 -13.29
CA SER A 237 1.38 19.84 -12.57
C SER A 237 0.05 19.08 -12.55
N ALA A 238 -0.08 18.00 -13.33
CA ALA A 238 -1.25 17.14 -13.38
C ALA A 238 -1.09 15.85 -12.56
N LEU A 239 0.06 15.67 -11.89
CA LEU A 239 0.38 14.45 -11.14
C LEU A 239 -0.67 14.16 -10.07
N ALA A 240 -1.38 13.04 -10.21
CA ALA A 240 -2.22 12.49 -9.17
C ALA A 240 -1.44 11.45 -8.36
N LEU A 241 -0.81 11.90 -7.28
CA LEU A 241 -0.04 11.08 -6.33
C LEU A 241 -0.78 10.92 -5.01
N PHE A 242 -0.94 9.69 -4.55
CA PHE A 242 -1.49 9.31 -3.25
C PHE A 242 -0.37 8.82 -2.33
N ASN A 243 -0.13 9.58 -1.26
CA ASN A 243 0.91 9.34 -0.25
C ASN A 243 0.62 10.17 1.02
N GLY A 244 1.49 10.04 2.02
CA GLY A 244 1.59 10.94 3.16
C GLY A 244 2.71 11.94 3.00
N ILE A 245 2.50 13.18 3.45
CA ILE A 245 3.55 14.22 3.53
C ILE A 245 3.78 14.53 5.01
N PRO A 246 4.89 14.03 5.60
CA PRO A 246 5.24 14.32 6.98
C PRO A 246 5.83 15.72 7.09
N ARG A 247 5.36 16.52 8.05
CA ARG A 247 5.81 17.90 8.25
C ARG A 247 6.36 18.13 9.65
N ASP A 248 7.45 18.88 9.76
CA ASP A 248 8.08 19.26 11.02
C ASP A 248 7.34 20.40 11.76
N ASP A 249 7.91 20.91 12.85
CA ASP A 249 7.35 22.00 13.67
C ASP A 249 7.24 23.33 12.89
N SER A 250 8.01 23.50 11.81
CA SER A 250 7.95 24.68 10.93
C SER A 250 6.93 24.53 9.79
N GLY A 251 6.30 23.36 9.66
CA GLY A 251 5.40 23.02 8.55
C GLY A 251 6.11 22.59 7.26
N GLN A 252 7.44 22.47 7.28
CA GLN A 252 8.21 21.98 6.15
C GLN A 252 8.17 20.45 6.10
N GLU A 253 8.22 19.90 4.89
CA GLU A 253 8.31 18.45 4.71
C GLU A 253 9.63 17.92 5.28
N THR A 254 9.56 16.82 6.04
CA THR A 254 10.75 16.12 6.54
C THR A 254 10.92 14.79 5.83
N LEU A 255 12.16 14.37 5.59
CA LEU A 255 12.45 13.05 5.03
C LEU A 255 12.15 11.93 6.04
N PHE A 256 12.38 12.21 7.32
CA PHE A 256 12.30 11.21 8.38
C PHE A 256 10.97 11.33 9.12
N PHE A 257 10.01 10.48 8.76
CA PHE A 257 8.63 10.59 9.24
C PHE A 257 8.48 10.49 10.77
N TRP A 258 9.43 9.87 11.49
CA TRP A 258 9.41 9.85 12.95
C TRP A 258 9.65 11.22 13.60
N GLU A 259 10.18 12.19 12.84
CA GLU A 259 10.34 13.58 13.26
C GLU A 259 9.08 14.42 12.98
N ALA A 260 8.16 13.89 12.17
CA ALA A 260 6.96 14.60 11.71
C ALA A 260 6.05 14.99 12.87
N LYS A 261 5.61 16.24 12.89
CA LYS A 261 4.70 16.86 13.87
C LYS A 261 3.26 16.90 13.37
N SER A 262 3.09 16.88 12.06
CA SER A 262 1.82 16.62 11.40
C SER A 262 2.03 15.77 10.15
N VAL A 263 0.96 15.12 9.70
CA VAL A 263 0.97 14.32 8.49
C VAL A 263 -0.20 14.76 7.62
N GLN A 264 0.10 15.29 6.44
CA GLN A 264 -0.91 15.46 5.41
C GLN A 264 -1.14 14.10 4.75
N ARG A 265 -2.38 13.61 4.78
CA ARG A 265 -2.76 12.31 4.21
C ARG A 265 -3.46 12.53 2.89
N ASN A 266 -2.84 12.05 1.80
CA ASN A 266 -3.47 11.99 0.50
C ASN A 266 -3.72 10.52 0.14
N THR A 267 -4.60 9.88 0.89
CA THR A 267 -4.97 8.46 0.77
C THR A 267 -6.42 8.35 0.33
N ILE A 268 -6.83 7.16 -0.12
CA ILE A 268 -8.23 6.87 -0.43
C ILE A 268 -8.80 6.08 0.74
N GLU A 269 -9.62 6.74 1.55
CA GLU A 269 -10.34 6.11 2.67
C GLU A 269 -11.06 4.81 2.26
N ALA A 270 -11.16 3.87 3.20
CA ALA A 270 -11.91 2.63 3.01
C ALA A 270 -13.32 2.91 2.47
N PHE A 271 -13.72 2.22 1.40
CA PHE A 271 -15.02 2.34 0.71
C PHE A 271 -15.28 3.70 0.06
N LYS A 272 -14.29 4.59 -0.02
CA LYS A 272 -14.41 5.87 -0.74
C LYS A 272 -13.83 5.76 -2.16
N SER A 273 -13.86 6.89 -2.86
CA SER A 273 -13.27 6.96 -4.20
C SER A 273 -12.57 8.30 -4.41
N ALA A 274 -11.40 8.24 -5.04
CA ALA A 274 -10.78 9.41 -5.64
C ALA A 274 -11.27 9.57 -7.08
N ILE A 275 -11.49 10.81 -7.49
CA ILE A 275 -11.84 11.16 -8.86
C ILE A 275 -10.83 12.18 -9.36
N ILE A 276 -10.01 11.75 -10.32
CA ILE A 276 -9.04 12.59 -11.01
C ILE A 276 -9.64 12.99 -12.35
N ARG A 277 -9.50 14.27 -12.72
CA ARG A 277 -9.97 14.80 -14.00
C ARG A 277 -8.80 15.45 -14.71
N TYR A 278 -8.51 14.98 -15.91
CA TYR A 278 -7.52 15.58 -16.80
C TYR A 278 -8.28 16.37 -17.88
N PRO A 279 -8.45 17.69 -17.75
CA PRO A 279 -9.02 18.51 -18.81
C PRO A 279 -8.01 18.65 -19.95
N LEU A 280 -8.42 18.33 -21.17
CA LEU A 280 -7.61 18.37 -22.37
C LEU A 280 -8.35 19.14 -23.47
N THR A 281 -7.60 19.65 -24.43
CA THR A 281 -8.16 20.20 -25.68
C THR A 281 -8.02 19.13 -26.76
N ALA A 282 -8.96 19.00 -27.68
CA ALA A 282 -8.81 18.10 -28.82
C ALA A 282 -7.84 18.72 -29.84
N PRO A 283 -7.06 17.91 -30.57
CA PRO A 283 -6.35 18.37 -31.77
C PRO A 283 -7.26 19.18 -32.70
N GLY A 284 -6.69 20.17 -33.39
CA GLY A 284 -7.45 21.00 -34.35
C GLY A 284 -7.77 20.31 -35.67
N GLN A 285 -7.49 19.01 -35.80
CA GLN A 285 -7.75 18.20 -36.98
C GLN A 285 -8.31 16.83 -36.54
N PRO A 286 -9.09 16.16 -37.41
CA PRO A 286 -9.60 14.83 -37.11
C PRO A 286 -8.49 13.83 -36.80
N ALA A 287 -8.66 13.06 -35.73
CA ALA A 287 -7.70 12.08 -35.26
C ALA A 287 -8.37 11.11 -34.27
N ASP A 288 -7.92 9.87 -34.23
CA ASP A 288 -8.25 8.97 -33.13
C ASP A 288 -7.16 9.05 -32.07
N LEU A 289 -7.58 9.23 -30.82
CA LEU A 289 -6.71 9.26 -29.64
C LEU A 289 -6.91 7.98 -28.82
N GLU A 290 -5.81 7.46 -28.31
CA GLU A 290 -5.78 6.42 -27.29
C GLU A 290 -5.36 7.01 -25.95
N ALA A 291 -6.19 6.86 -24.93
CA ALA A 291 -5.87 7.20 -23.55
C ALA A 291 -5.55 5.92 -22.77
N ALA A 292 -4.26 5.65 -22.58
CA ALA A 292 -3.77 4.57 -21.74
C ALA A 292 -3.60 5.07 -20.30
N VAL A 293 -4.30 4.43 -19.37
CA VAL A 293 -4.29 4.77 -17.94
C VAL A 293 -3.77 3.59 -17.14
N ARG A 294 -2.86 3.84 -16.21
CA ARG A 294 -2.40 2.87 -15.22
C ARG A 294 -2.47 3.46 -13.82
N LEU A 295 -2.95 2.68 -12.87
CA LEU A 295 -2.72 2.94 -11.46
C LEU A 295 -1.45 2.19 -11.05
N ARG A 296 -0.46 2.92 -10.57
CA ARG A 296 0.88 2.39 -10.32
C ARG A 296 1.22 2.52 -8.84
N PHE A 297 2.03 1.61 -8.32
CA PHE A 297 2.48 1.61 -6.94
C PHE A 297 3.98 1.31 -6.85
N ARG A 298 4.67 1.99 -5.94
CA ARG A 298 5.99 1.56 -5.46
C ARG A 298 6.14 1.80 -3.97
N SER A 299 6.91 0.90 -3.34
CA SER A 299 7.12 0.86 -1.90
C SER A 299 7.98 2.03 -1.41
N PHE A 300 8.93 2.49 -2.22
CA PHE A 300 9.82 3.59 -1.86
C PHE A 300 10.15 4.51 -3.04
N PRO A 301 10.37 5.81 -2.81
CA PRO A 301 10.86 6.74 -3.82
C PRO A 301 12.39 6.61 -4.02
N PRO A 302 12.91 6.68 -5.26
CA PRO A 302 14.34 6.72 -5.52
C PRO A 302 15.10 7.83 -4.78
N TYR A 303 14.53 9.03 -4.66
CA TYR A 303 15.19 10.13 -3.95
C TYR A 303 15.51 9.80 -2.48
N VAL A 304 14.72 8.95 -1.82
CA VAL A 304 14.97 8.54 -0.43
C VAL A 304 16.25 7.70 -0.36
N PHE A 305 16.46 6.79 -1.31
CA PHE A 305 17.66 5.96 -1.37
C PHE A 305 18.92 6.79 -1.58
N ARG A 306 18.84 7.83 -2.43
CA ARG A 306 19.94 8.79 -2.60
C ARG A 306 20.21 9.56 -1.32
N ALA A 307 19.17 10.02 -0.63
CA ALA A 307 19.33 10.76 0.61
C ALA A 307 19.97 9.95 1.75
N ILE A 308 19.83 8.61 1.75
CA ILE A 308 20.41 7.72 2.75
C ILE A 308 21.66 6.95 2.26
N GLY A 309 22.19 7.28 1.07
CA GLY A 309 23.40 6.64 0.52
C GLY A 309 23.23 5.14 0.19
N GLN A 310 22.06 4.76 -0.32
CA GLN A 310 21.69 3.40 -0.72
C GLN A 310 21.38 3.29 -2.22
N GLU A 311 21.99 4.14 -3.05
CA GLU A 311 21.72 4.22 -4.50
C GLU A 311 21.97 2.90 -5.23
N ALA A 312 22.87 2.07 -4.70
CA ALA A 312 23.15 0.73 -5.23
C ALA A 312 21.91 -0.18 -5.27
N LEU A 313 20.87 0.09 -4.47
CA LEU A 313 19.62 -0.67 -4.43
C LEU A 313 18.55 -0.14 -5.39
N LEU A 314 18.76 1.01 -6.04
CA LEU A 314 17.78 1.58 -6.98
C LEU A 314 17.36 0.63 -8.11
N PRO A 315 18.26 -0.16 -8.74
CA PRO A 315 17.87 -1.11 -9.78
C PRO A 315 16.91 -2.21 -9.30
N GLU A 316 16.83 -2.43 -7.99
CA GLU A 316 15.97 -3.45 -7.38
C GLU A 316 14.55 -2.92 -7.09
N LEU A 317 14.34 -1.61 -7.16
CA LEU A 317 13.04 -1.00 -6.97
C LEU A 317 12.11 -1.31 -8.16
N ARG A 318 10.95 -1.86 -7.82
CA ARG A 318 9.88 -2.22 -8.74
C ARG A 318 8.72 -1.26 -8.63
N ILE A 319 8.12 -1.01 -9.79
CA ILE A 319 6.82 -0.36 -9.93
C ILE A 319 5.83 -1.45 -10.31
N PHE A 320 4.80 -1.60 -9.50
CA PHE A 320 3.70 -2.53 -9.70
C PHE A 320 2.56 -1.79 -10.41
N ASP A 321 1.99 -2.40 -11.44
CA ASP A 321 0.77 -1.89 -12.06
C ASP A 321 -0.41 -2.55 -11.31
N MET A 322 -1.20 -1.75 -10.59
CA MET A 322 -2.35 -2.22 -9.81
C MET A 322 -3.58 -2.45 -10.70
N ALA A 323 -3.76 -1.58 -11.69
CA ALA A 323 -4.86 -1.67 -12.65
C ALA A 323 -4.52 -0.87 -13.91
N SER A 324 -5.12 -1.23 -15.03
CA SER A 324 -4.96 -0.49 -16.28
C SER A 324 -6.26 -0.40 -17.07
N ALA A 325 -6.40 0.63 -17.88
CA ALA A 325 -7.47 0.79 -18.83
C ALA A 325 -6.97 1.48 -20.10
N LEU A 326 -7.57 1.15 -21.23
CA LEU A 326 -7.35 1.81 -22.51
C LEU A 326 -8.69 2.32 -23.02
N GLN A 327 -8.76 3.61 -23.36
CA GLN A 327 -9.94 4.23 -23.95
C GLN A 327 -9.58 4.81 -25.32
N THR A 328 -10.55 4.81 -26.22
CA THR A 328 -10.44 5.44 -27.55
C THR A 328 -11.37 6.65 -27.62
N ILE A 329 -10.87 7.73 -28.21
CA ILE A 329 -11.60 8.98 -28.37
C ILE A 329 -11.45 9.42 -29.82
N THR A 330 -12.56 9.54 -30.54
CA THR A 330 -12.54 10.05 -31.91
C THR A 330 -12.70 11.57 -31.93
N VAL A 331 -11.76 12.25 -32.57
CA VAL A 331 -11.81 13.69 -32.83
C VAL A 331 -12.40 13.90 -34.22
N ASN A 332 -13.56 14.55 -34.28
CA ASN A 332 -14.31 14.85 -35.51
C ASN A 332 -13.96 16.21 -36.09
#